data_AF-A0A3D3EU77-F1
#
_entry.id   AF-A0A3D3EU77-F1
#
_cell.length_a   1.000
_cell.length_b   1.000
_cell.length_c   1.000
_cell.angle_alpha   90.00
_cell.angle_beta   90.00
_cell.angle_gamma   90.00
#
_symmetry.space_group_name_H-M   'P 1'
#
loop_
_entity.id
_entity.type
_entity.pdbx_description
1 polymer ?
#
loop_
_entity_poly.entity_id
_entity_poly.type
_entity_poly.pdbx_seq_one_letter_code
_entity_poly.pdbx_strand_id
1 'polypeptide(L)'
;SHLISIIKERKVIMEVRVCKNCRRLFKYIYGPELCQNCRNLTSQEEKEFTASLQPAVREDEEKYTQVRDYILAHPKAMIIEIAEENDISPSKLLEWVRQERFEFSEDSKFAWFECKNCGTKIKSGVLCNQCKIAL
;
A
#
# COMPACT_ATOMS: atom_id res chain seq x y z
N SER A 1 -11.53 13.33 48.15
CA SER A 1 -12.07 14.52 47.48
C SER A 1 -11.27 14.78 46.21
N HIS A 2 -11.73 14.16 45.12
CA HIS A 2 -11.35 14.54 43.76
C HIS A 2 -11.67 16.01 43.50
N LEU A 3 -11.03 16.57 42.46
CA LEU A 3 -11.26 17.89 41.86
C LEU A 3 -10.42 19.05 42.40
N ILE A 4 -9.13 19.08 42.05
CA ILE A 4 -8.47 20.36 41.73
C ILE A 4 -7.67 20.19 40.43
N SER A 5 -8.31 20.69 39.37
CA SER A 5 -7.81 21.13 38.06
C SER A 5 -6.31 21.08 37.81
N ILE A 6 -5.88 20.11 36.99
CA ILE A 6 -4.73 20.29 36.10
C ILE A 6 -5.20 20.01 34.67
N ILE A 7 -6.09 20.88 34.16
CA ILE A 7 -6.28 21.00 32.71
C ILE A 7 -5.13 21.89 32.24
N LYS A 8 -3.99 21.26 31.96
CA LYS A 8 -2.85 21.89 31.30
C LYS A 8 -3.34 22.26 29.90
N GLU A 9 -3.72 23.52 29.71
CA GLU A 9 -4.11 24.08 28.42
C GLU A 9 -2.97 23.86 27.41
N ARG A 10 -3.07 22.78 26.63
CA ARG A 10 -2.30 22.62 25.40
C ARG A 10 -2.80 23.68 24.44
N LYS A 11 -2.19 24.86 24.49
CA LYS A 11 -2.26 25.87 23.44
C LYS A 11 -1.63 25.25 22.18
N VAL A 12 -2.44 24.52 21.42
CA VAL A 12 -2.07 24.08 20.07
C VAL A 12 -1.85 25.36 19.28
N ILE A 13 -0.60 25.66 18.91
CA ILE A 13 -0.26 26.79 18.06
C ILE A 13 -0.88 26.48 16.70
N MET A 14 -2.10 26.95 16.52
CA MET A 14 -2.83 26.91 15.26
C MET A 14 -2.36 28.12 14.47
N GLU A 15 -1.64 27.89 13.38
CA GLU A 15 -1.33 28.95 12.44
C GLU A 15 -2.55 29.21 11.56
N VAL A 16 -2.78 30.45 11.13
CA VAL A 16 -3.79 30.72 10.10
C VAL A 16 -3.06 30.87 8.77
N ARG A 17 -3.40 30.02 7.79
CA ARG A 17 -2.79 30.01 6.46
C ARG A 17 -3.82 30.34 5.39
N VAL A 18 -3.38 30.75 4.21
CA VAL A 18 -4.24 30.97 3.04
C VAL A 18 -4.26 29.70 2.19
N CYS A 19 -5.44 29.18 1.86
CA CYS A 19 -5.60 28.01 1.02
C CYS A 19 -5.07 28.29 -0.40
N LYS A 20 -4.15 27.46 -0.90
CA LYS A 20 -3.59 27.61 -2.26
C LYS A 20 -4.62 27.48 -3.39
N ASN A 21 -5.74 26.78 -3.14
CA ASN A 21 -6.78 26.56 -4.14
C ASN A 21 -7.82 27.71 -4.16
N CYS A 22 -8.55 27.92 -3.06
CA CYS A 22 -9.63 28.90 -3.01
C CYS A 22 -9.25 30.26 -2.41
N ARG A 23 -8.00 30.44 -1.98
CA ARG A 23 -7.46 31.66 -1.36
C ARG A 23 -8.18 32.11 -0.07
N ARG A 24 -8.93 31.22 0.58
CA ARG A 24 -9.57 31.48 1.90
C ARG A 24 -8.60 31.19 3.05
N LEU A 25 -8.73 31.95 4.13
CA LEU A 25 -8.01 31.71 5.39
C LEU A 25 -8.54 30.42 6.05
N PHE A 26 -7.64 29.61 6.61
CA PHE A 26 -8.01 28.38 7.31
C PHE A 26 -7.04 28.04 8.45
N LYS A 27 -7.54 27.21 9.38
CA LYS A 27 -6.80 26.65 10.52
C LYS A 27 -5.71 25.69 10.04
N TYR A 28 -4.48 26.15 10.13
CA TYR A 28 -3.18 25.50 9.98
C TYR A 28 -2.87 24.50 11.10
N ILE A 29 -2.98 23.18 10.92
CA ILE A 29 -2.49 22.22 11.93
C ILE A 29 -1.28 21.46 11.41
N TYR A 30 -1.42 20.77 10.30
CA TYR A 30 -0.35 20.11 9.54
C TYR A 30 -0.90 19.64 8.18
N GLY A 31 -0.03 19.37 7.21
CA GLY A 31 -0.40 18.77 5.92
C GLY A 31 -0.28 19.73 4.73
N PRO A 32 -1.06 19.55 3.64
CA PRO A 32 -1.04 20.46 2.52
C PRO A 32 -1.69 21.81 2.88
N GLU A 33 -1.22 22.90 2.26
CA GLU A 33 -1.75 24.26 2.46
C GLU A 33 -3.12 24.47 1.76
N LEU A 34 -4.04 23.54 1.99
CA LEU A 34 -5.39 23.51 1.47
C LEU A 34 -6.39 23.51 2.64
N CYS A 35 -7.43 24.32 2.53
CA CYS A 35 -8.52 24.27 3.50
C CYS A 35 -9.26 22.93 3.41
N GLN A 36 -9.93 22.52 4.49
CA GLN A 36 -10.66 21.26 4.55
C GLN A 36 -11.62 21.07 3.37
N ASN A 37 -12.32 22.13 2.96
CA ASN A 37 -13.23 22.05 1.82
C ASN A 37 -12.49 21.77 0.50
N CYS A 38 -11.39 22.48 0.22
CA CYS A 38 -10.58 22.24 -0.97
C CYS A 38 -9.85 20.90 -0.94
N ARG A 39 -9.43 20.44 0.24
CA ARG A 39 -8.86 19.10 0.42
C ARG A 39 -9.89 18.00 0.15
N ASN A 40 -11.14 18.22 0.55
CA ASN A 40 -12.23 17.30 0.26
C ASN A 40 -12.61 17.29 -1.23
N LEU A 41 -12.36 18.39 -1.96
CA LEU A 41 -12.51 18.44 -3.42
C LEU A 41 -11.39 17.68 -4.15
N THR A 42 -10.14 17.75 -3.68
CA THR A 42 -9.05 16.91 -4.22
C THR A 42 -9.21 15.42 -3.85
N SER A 43 -10.14 15.10 -2.93
CA SER A 43 -10.45 13.71 -2.54
C SER A 43 -11.32 12.98 -3.56
N GLN A 44 -11.84 13.67 -4.58
CA GLN A 44 -12.52 13.04 -5.70
C GLN A 44 -11.50 12.51 -6.73
N GLU A 45 -10.39 13.21 -6.97
CA GLU A 45 -9.40 12.77 -7.96
C GLU A 45 -8.67 11.47 -7.54
N GLU A 46 -8.44 11.23 -6.24
CA GLU A 46 -7.82 9.97 -5.78
C GLU A 46 -8.81 8.84 -5.48
N LYS A 47 -10.10 9.11 -5.28
CA LYS A 47 -11.14 8.07 -5.04
C LYS A 47 -11.99 7.74 -6.26
N GLU A 48 -11.99 8.58 -7.28
CA GLU A 48 -12.84 8.44 -8.47
C GLU A 48 -12.04 7.92 -9.69
N PHE A 49 -10.71 8.03 -9.67
CA PHE A 49 -9.83 7.46 -10.71
C PHE A 49 -9.81 5.91 -10.71
N THR A 50 -10.09 5.25 -9.58
CA THR A 50 -10.28 3.79 -9.53
C THR A 50 -11.73 3.35 -9.68
N ALA A 51 -12.69 4.30 -9.73
CA ALA A 51 -14.11 3.99 -9.84
C ALA A 51 -14.61 3.90 -11.29
N SER A 52 -13.94 4.54 -12.26
CA SER A 52 -14.45 4.62 -13.64
C SER A 52 -13.81 3.62 -14.63
N LEU A 53 -12.83 2.84 -14.19
CA LEU A 53 -12.29 1.71 -14.96
C LEU A 53 -13.05 0.45 -14.55
N GLN A 54 -13.91 -0.03 -15.45
CA GLN A 54 -14.51 -1.38 -15.60
C GLN A 54 -14.63 -2.31 -14.35
N PRO A 55 -15.75 -3.03 -14.16
CA PRO A 55 -15.95 -3.94 -13.02
C PRO A 55 -14.85 -5.00 -12.83
N ALA A 56 -14.12 -5.39 -13.87
CA ALA A 56 -12.99 -6.34 -13.79
C ALA A 56 -11.71 -5.77 -13.14
N VAL A 57 -11.51 -4.43 -13.13
CA VAL A 57 -10.32 -3.80 -12.56
C VAL A 57 -10.40 -3.73 -11.03
N ARG A 58 -11.63 -3.70 -10.48
CA ARG A 58 -11.86 -3.62 -9.02
C ARG A 58 -11.60 -4.94 -8.32
N GLU A 59 -12.04 -6.05 -8.90
CA GLU A 59 -11.90 -7.38 -8.29
C GLU A 59 -10.43 -7.80 -8.12
N ASP A 60 -9.59 -7.50 -9.13
CA ASP A 60 -8.15 -7.78 -9.09
C ASP A 60 -7.42 -6.95 -8.02
N GLU A 61 -7.80 -5.68 -7.82
CA GLU A 61 -7.19 -4.80 -6.81
C GLU A 61 -7.67 -5.15 -5.37
N GLU A 62 -8.93 -5.55 -5.22
CA GLU A 62 -9.46 -6.09 -3.96
C GLU A 62 -8.73 -7.37 -3.56
N LYS A 63 -8.61 -8.33 -4.49
CA LYS A 63 -7.86 -9.59 -4.30
C LYS A 63 -6.38 -9.34 -4.02
N TYR A 64 -5.78 -8.38 -4.72
CA TYR A 64 -4.39 -7.97 -4.47
C TYR A 64 -4.20 -7.49 -3.03
N THR A 65 -5.14 -6.69 -2.53
CA THR A 65 -5.10 -6.17 -1.15
C THR A 65 -5.27 -7.31 -0.13
N GLN A 66 -6.20 -8.23 -0.35
CA GLN A 66 -6.42 -9.40 0.52
C GLN A 66 -5.17 -10.28 0.60
N VAL A 67 -4.58 -10.61 -0.56
CA VAL A 67 -3.35 -11.41 -0.64
C VAL A 67 -2.20 -10.74 0.08
N ARG A 68 -2.06 -9.41 -0.05
CA ARG A 68 -1.04 -8.64 0.66
C ARG A 68 -1.18 -8.78 2.17
N ASP A 69 -2.38 -8.56 2.69
CA ASP A 69 -2.63 -8.63 4.12
C ASP A 69 -2.42 -10.05 4.65
N TYR A 70 -2.80 -11.06 3.86
CA TYR A 70 -2.55 -12.46 4.17
C TYR A 70 -1.04 -12.79 4.22
N ILE A 71 -0.26 -12.38 3.22
CA ILE A 71 1.21 -12.60 3.19
C ILE A 71 1.88 -11.93 4.41
N LEU A 72 1.41 -10.74 4.81
CA LEU A 72 1.92 -10.04 5.99
C LEU A 72 1.58 -10.76 7.30
N ALA A 73 0.35 -11.28 7.43
CA ALA A 73 -0.08 -12.05 8.60
C ALA A 73 0.55 -13.44 8.66
N HIS A 74 0.83 -14.04 7.49
CA HIS A 74 1.31 -15.41 7.33
C HIS A 74 2.59 -15.45 6.49
N PRO A 75 3.73 -14.96 7.00
CA PRO A 75 4.98 -14.87 6.24
C PRO A 75 5.54 -16.23 5.77
N LYS A 76 5.06 -17.34 6.36
CA LYS A 76 5.47 -18.71 6.05
C LYS A 76 4.50 -19.44 5.11
N ALA A 77 3.38 -18.81 4.74
CA ALA A 77 2.40 -19.44 3.87
C ALA A 77 2.98 -19.72 2.48
N MET A 78 2.54 -20.83 1.88
CA MET A 78 2.90 -21.23 0.53
C MET A 78 1.95 -20.62 -0.51
N ILE A 79 2.40 -20.57 -1.76
CA ILE A 79 1.64 -20.05 -2.91
C ILE A 79 0.25 -20.70 -3.01
N ILE A 80 0.16 -22.01 -2.75
CA ILE A 80 -1.10 -22.76 -2.83
C ILE A 80 -2.06 -22.30 -1.73
N GLU A 81 -1.60 -22.21 -0.49
CA GLU A 81 -2.40 -21.77 0.66
C GLU A 81 -2.90 -20.33 0.47
N ILE A 82 -2.03 -19.42 0.03
CA ILE A 82 -2.40 -18.03 -0.26
C ILE A 82 -3.44 -17.97 -1.38
N ALA A 83 -3.28 -18.79 -2.43
CA ALA A 83 -4.19 -18.82 -3.56
C ALA A 83 -5.58 -19.34 -3.17
N GLU A 84 -5.65 -20.40 -2.36
CA GLU A 84 -6.90 -20.99 -1.88
C GLU A 84 -7.63 -20.06 -0.91
N GLU A 85 -6.94 -19.47 0.07
CA GLU A 85 -7.54 -18.59 1.09
C GLU A 85 -8.02 -17.24 0.54
N ASN A 86 -7.48 -16.80 -0.60
CA ASN A 86 -7.84 -15.52 -1.21
C ASN A 86 -8.65 -15.67 -2.51
N ASP A 87 -9.15 -16.88 -2.82
CA ASP A 87 -9.96 -17.18 -4.01
C ASP A 87 -9.31 -16.67 -5.32
N ILE A 88 -7.99 -16.87 -5.45
CA ILE A 88 -7.23 -16.56 -6.67
C ILE A 88 -6.58 -17.81 -7.27
N SER A 89 -6.32 -17.78 -8.58
CA SER A 89 -5.54 -18.85 -9.19
C SER A 89 -4.06 -18.77 -8.78
N PRO A 90 -3.38 -19.91 -8.51
CA PRO A 90 -1.94 -19.91 -8.23
C PRO A 90 -1.11 -19.25 -9.34
N SER A 91 -1.56 -19.38 -10.60
CA SER A 91 -0.96 -18.72 -11.76
C SER A 91 -1.00 -17.19 -11.66
N LYS A 92 -2.10 -16.61 -11.16
CA LYS A 92 -2.23 -15.17 -10.94
C LYS A 92 -1.29 -14.67 -9.84
N LEU A 93 -1.19 -15.40 -8.73
CA LEU A 93 -0.24 -15.07 -7.67
C LEU A 93 1.21 -15.11 -8.18
N LEU A 94 1.55 -16.14 -8.96
CA LEU A 94 2.86 -16.27 -9.61
C LEU A 94 3.16 -15.12 -10.59
N GLU A 95 2.17 -14.65 -11.34
CA GLU A 95 2.29 -13.46 -12.19
C GLU A 95 2.67 -12.23 -11.37
N TRP A 96 1.97 -11.97 -10.26
CA TRP A 96 2.26 -10.82 -9.39
C TRP A 96 3.64 -10.88 -8.75
N VAL A 97 4.10 -12.08 -8.36
CA VAL A 97 5.45 -12.27 -7.82
C VAL A 97 6.52 -12.01 -8.88
N ARG A 98 6.30 -12.46 -10.12
CA ARG A 98 7.20 -12.17 -11.25
C ARG A 98 7.22 -10.69 -11.63
N GLN A 99 6.10 -9.99 -11.44
CA GLN A 99 5.98 -8.53 -11.62
C GLN A 99 6.59 -7.73 -10.47
N GLU A 100 7.24 -8.38 -9.50
CA GLU A 100 7.87 -7.71 -8.34
C GLU A 100 6.87 -6.95 -7.45
N ARG A 101 5.58 -7.29 -7.57
CA ARG A 101 4.53 -6.72 -6.72
C ARG A 101 4.45 -7.39 -5.35
N PHE A 102 4.91 -8.64 -5.23
CA PHE A 102 5.04 -9.39 -3.98
C PHE A 102 6.43 -9.99 -3.82
N GLU A 103 6.85 -10.12 -2.56
CA GLU A 103 8.07 -10.83 -2.17
C GLU A 103 7.77 -11.79 -1.03
N PHE A 104 8.23 -13.03 -1.17
CA PHE A 104 8.13 -14.01 -0.10
C PHE A 104 9.20 -13.77 0.96
N SER A 105 8.84 -14.01 2.22
CA SER A 105 9.80 -13.94 3.31
C SER A 105 10.97 -14.91 3.11
N GLU A 106 12.11 -14.57 3.71
CA GLU A 106 13.29 -15.43 3.74
C GLU A 106 12.98 -16.79 4.39
N ASP A 107 12.06 -16.80 5.36
CA ASP A 107 11.63 -17.97 6.12
C ASP A 107 10.75 -18.96 5.33
N SER A 108 10.24 -18.57 4.16
CA SER A 108 9.46 -19.48 3.31
C SER A 108 10.37 -20.53 2.69
N LYS A 109 10.27 -21.77 3.19
CA LYS A 109 11.16 -22.89 2.83
C LYS A 109 11.08 -23.32 1.37
N PHE A 110 9.94 -23.07 0.71
CA PHE A 110 9.67 -23.59 -0.64
C PHE A 110 9.29 -22.52 -1.66
N ALA A 111 9.09 -21.26 -1.25
CA ALA A 111 8.83 -20.18 -2.18
C ALA A 111 10.15 -19.57 -2.68
N TRP A 112 10.67 -20.09 -3.79
CA TRP A 112 11.84 -19.56 -4.50
C TRP A 112 11.69 -19.76 -6.00
N PHE A 113 12.28 -18.85 -6.77
CA PHE A 113 12.34 -18.84 -8.23
C PHE A 113 13.78 -18.82 -8.70
N GLU A 114 14.02 -19.14 -9.96
CA GLU A 114 15.36 -19.05 -10.55
C GLU A 114 15.50 -17.78 -11.38
N CYS A 115 16.58 -17.03 -11.14
CA CYS A 115 16.95 -15.89 -11.96
C CYS A 115 17.14 -16.32 -13.42
N LYS A 116 16.45 -15.66 -14.36
CA LYS A 116 16.52 -15.99 -15.79
C LYS A 116 17.94 -15.90 -16.37
N ASN A 117 18.81 -15.05 -15.80
CA ASN A 117 20.16 -14.84 -16.32
C ASN A 117 21.21 -15.78 -15.69
N CYS A 118 21.17 -15.97 -14.37
CA CYS A 118 22.23 -16.70 -13.65
C CYS A 118 21.75 -17.94 -12.89
N GLY A 119 20.45 -18.21 -12.83
CA GLY A 119 19.87 -19.35 -12.10
C GLY A 119 19.84 -19.19 -10.57
N THR A 120 20.38 -18.11 -10.01
CA THR A 120 20.33 -17.88 -8.54
C THR A 120 18.90 -17.86 -8.04
N LYS A 121 18.67 -18.47 -6.87
CA LYS A 121 17.37 -18.47 -6.20
C LYS A 121 16.97 -17.06 -5.77
N ILE A 122 15.79 -16.62 -6.20
CA ILE A 122 15.19 -15.32 -5.88
C ILE A 122 13.81 -15.51 -5.23
N LYS A 123 13.36 -14.55 -4.43
CA LYS A 123 12.06 -14.58 -3.74
C LYS A 123 10.96 -13.80 -4.47
N SER A 124 11.35 -12.99 -5.44
CA SER A 124 10.50 -12.13 -6.27
C SER A 124 11.22 -11.82 -7.59
N GLY A 125 10.45 -11.48 -8.63
CA GLY A 125 10.98 -10.99 -9.90
C GLY A 125 11.47 -12.05 -10.87
N VAL A 126 12.07 -11.56 -11.97
CA VAL A 126 12.62 -12.39 -13.06
C VAL A 126 14.15 -12.46 -13.02
N LEU A 127 14.79 -11.43 -12.46
CA LEU A 127 16.24 -11.29 -12.36
C LEU A 127 16.63 -11.03 -10.92
N CYS A 128 17.77 -11.55 -10.48
CA CYS A 128 18.34 -11.18 -9.20
C CYS A 128 18.91 -9.75 -9.23
N ASN A 129 19.06 -9.13 -8.06
CA ASN A 129 19.55 -7.76 -7.95
C ASN A 129 20.90 -7.55 -8.64
N GLN A 130 21.81 -8.53 -8.59
CA GLN A 130 23.11 -8.45 -9.27
C GLN A 130 22.94 -8.39 -10.79
N CYS A 131 22.08 -9.25 -11.37
CA CYS A 131 21.83 -9.26 -12.81
C CYS A 131 21.04 -8.04 -13.29
N LYS A 132 20.21 -7.42 -12.43
CA LYS A 132 19.55 -6.15 -12.76
C LYS A 132 20.54 -5.00 -12.89
N ILE A 133 21.54 -4.94 -12.02
CA ILE A 133 22.56 -3.88 -12.03
C ILE A 133 23.58 -4.07 -13.16
N ALA A 134 23.80 -5.32 -13.58
CA ALA A 134 24.74 -5.66 -14.66
C ALA A 134 24.18 -5.45 -16.08
N LEU A 135 22.94 -4.96 -16.21
CA LEU A 135 22.29 -4.56 -17.47
C LEU A 135 22.52 -3.08 -17.73
#